data_AF-A0A418RTQ9-F1
#
_entry.id   AF-A0A418RTQ9-F1
#
_cell.length_a   1.000
_cell.length_b   1.000
_cell.length_c   1.000
_cell.angle_alpha   90.00
_cell.angle_beta   90.00
_cell.angle_gamma   90.00
#
_symmetry.space_group_name_H-M   'P 1'
#
loop_
_entity.id
_entity.type
_entity.pdbx_description
1 polymer ?
#
loop_
_entity_poly.entity_id
_entity_poly.type
_entity_poly.pdbx_seq_one_letter_code
_entity_poly.pdbx_strand_id
1 'polypeptide(L)'
;MQAYFETEVFLPVNHHLNLQLPDEIPAGRVRIAVIYEKENSITEPGNLSHFLSTLPLNEQGRSNEDIMKQINEERDSWSES
;
A
#
# COMPACT_ATOMS: atom_id res chain seq x y z
N MET A 1 -25.53 24.53 16.68
CA MET A 1 -24.44 24.66 15.69
C MET A 1 -23.21 24.01 16.29
N GLN A 2 -22.54 23.11 15.56
CA GLN A 2 -21.22 22.60 15.94
C GLN A 2 -20.18 23.53 15.31
N ALA A 3 -19.33 24.12 16.13
CA ALA A 3 -18.16 24.86 15.67
C ALA A 3 -16.99 23.89 15.54
N TYR A 4 -16.29 23.91 14.40
CA TYR A 4 -15.13 23.09 14.13
C TYR A 4 -13.88 23.98 14.13
N PHE A 5 -12.88 23.59 14.93
CA PHE A 5 -11.60 24.26 15.03
C PHE A 5 -10.52 23.27 14.66
N GLU A 6 -9.66 23.64 13.71
CA GLU A 6 -8.53 22.85 13.25
C GLU A 6 -7.24 23.61 13.50
N THR A 7 -6.19 22.90 13.94
CA THR A 7 -4.86 23.46 14.13
C THR A 7 -3.84 22.48 13.57
N GLU A 8 -2.93 23.00 12.74
CA GLU A 8 -1.83 22.24 12.16
C GLU A 8 -0.54 22.59 12.91
N VAL A 9 0.15 21.56 13.38
CA VAL A 9 1.31 21.70 14.25
C VAL A 9 2.31 20.59 13.93
N PHE A 10 3.57 20.98 13.72
CA PHE A 10 4.65 20.00 13.57
C PHE A 10 4.88 19.28 14.90
N LEU A 11 4.83 17.94 14.87
CA LEU A 11 5.12 17.13 16.05
C LEU A 11 6.63 17.17 16.33
N PRO A 12 7.07 17.78 17.45
CA PRO A 12 8.49 17.82 17.79
C PRO A 12 9.02 16.42 18.13
N VAL A 13 10.34 16.23 18.06
CA VAL A 13 11.01 14.93 18.27
C VAL A 13 10.79 14.36 19.68
N ASN A 14 10.52 15.22 20.67
CA ASN A 14 10.16 14.78 22.02
C ASN A 14 8.70 14.29 22.13
N HIS A 15 7.94 14.29 21.02
CA HIS A 15 6.55 13.85 20.92
C HIS A 15 5.58 14.57 21.87
N HIS A 16 5.94 15.77 22.33
CA HIS A 16 5.09 16.58 23.18
C HIS A 16 4.40 17.67 22.35
N LEU A 17 3.07 17.63 22.34
CA LEU A 17 2.26 18.65 21.67
C LEU A 17 1.64 19.60 22.71
N ASN A 18 2.01 20.88 22.64
CA ASN A 18 1.40 21.94 23.44
C ASN A 18 0.29 22.61 22.63
N LEU A 19 -0.96 22.38 23.01
CA LEU A 19 -2.14 22.95 22.37
C LEU A 19 -2.69 24.09 23.23
N GLN A 20 -2.70 25.30 22.68
CA GLN A 20 -3.42 26.43 23.27
C GLN A 20 -4.72 26.64 22.49
N LEU A 21 -5.85 26.41 23.15
CA LEU A 21 -7.16 26.59 22.54
C LEU A 21 -7.51 28.09 22.50
N PRO A 22 -8.21 28.57 21.45
CA PRO A 22 -8.70 29.95 21.38
C PRO A 22 -9.71 30.27 22.49
N ASP A 23 -9.77 31.55 22.89
CA ASP A 23 -10.64 32.04 23.96
C ASP A 23 -12.14 31.94 23.62
N GLU A 24 -12.49 31.78 22.33
CA GLU A 24 -13.87 31.56 21.88
C GLU A 24 -14.42 30.18 22.27
N ILE A 25 -13.57 29.22 22.62
CA ILE A 25 -14.00 27.90 23.07
C ILE A 25 -14.40 27.97 24.54
N PRO A 26 -15.67 27.71 24.89
CA PRO A 26 -16.13 27.82 26.28
C PRO A 26 -15.43 26.80 27.18
N ALA A 27 -15.15 27.21 28.41
CA ALA A 27 -14.62 26.33 29.44
C ALA A 27 -15.56 25.13 29.66
N GLY A 28 -15.01 23.91 29.55
CA GLY A 28 -15.81 22.71 29.68
C GLY A 28 -15.12 21.47 29.15
N ARG A 29 -15.89 20.38 29.01
CA ARG A 29 -15.38 19.12 28.48
C ARG A 29 -15.15 19.22 26.98
N VAL A 30 -13.91 19.03 26.56
CA VAL A 30 -13.52 18.94 25.15
C VAL A 30 -13.11 17.52 24.78
N ARG A 31 -13.17 17.19 23.49
CA ARG A 31 -12.61 15.97 22.90
C ARG A 31 -11.55 16.38 21.88
N ILE A 32 -10.40 15.71 21.92
CA ILE A 32 -9.29 15.95 20.99
C ILE A 32 -9.16 14.71 20.10
N ALA A 33 -9.02 14.91 18.79
CA ALA A 33 -8.67 13.87 17.83
C ALA A 33 -7.27 14.15 17.29
N VAL A 34 -6.42 13.13 17.26
CA VAL A 34 -5.06 13.22 16.70
C VAL A 34 -5.00 12.35 15.46
N ILE A 35 -4.67 12.96 14.32
CA ILE A 35 -4.51 12.30 13.02
C ILE A 35 -3.06 12.55 12.60
N TYR A 36 -2.35 11.50 12.21
CA TYR A 36 -0.99 11.62 11.69
C TYR A 36 -0.81 10.69 10.49
N GLU A 37 -0.02 11.14 9.53
CA GLU A 37 0.40 10.30 8.42
C GLU A 37 1.59 9.46 8.89
N LYS A 38 1.42 8.14 8.84
CA LYS A 38 2.55 7.23 8.95
C LYS A 38 3.06 7.00 7.54
N GLU A 39 4.28 7.41 7.23
CA GLU A 39 4.95 6.90 6.04
C GLU A 39 4.91 5.37 6.12
N ASN A 40 4.24 4.74 5.17
CA ASN A 40 4.28 3.30 5.03
C ASN A 40 5.75 2.95 4.79
N SER A 41 6.43 2.46 5.82
CA SER A 41 7.72 1.80 5.66
C SER A 41 7.55 0.84 4.50
N ILE A 42 8.34 1.08 3.44
CA ILE A 42 8.40 0.31 2.20
C ILE A 42 7.92 -1.10 2.49
N THR A 43 6.69 -1.42 2.05
CA THR A 43 6.08 -2.74 2.23
C THR A 43 7.15 -3.77 1.91
N GLU A 44 7.54 -4.56 2.91
CA GLU A 44 8.41 -5.71 2.65
C GLU A 44 7.81 -6.45 1.45
N PRO A 45 8.63 -6.82 0.45
CA PRO A 45 8.13 -7.53 -0.72
C PRO A 45 7.30 -8.72 -0.22
N GLY A 46 6.00 -8.70 -0.51
CA GLY A 46 5.07 -9.69 0.02
C GLY A 46 5.54 -11.11 -0.32
N ASN A 47 4.97 -12.12 0.35
CA ASN A 47 5.37 -13.53 0.23
C ASN A 47 5.57 -13.99 -1.24
N LEU A 48 4.74 -13.51 -2.16
CA LEU A 48 4.88 -13.76 -3.60
C LEU A 48 6.16 -13.17 -4.22
N SER A 49 6.53 -11.94 -3.87
CA SER A 49 7.75 -11.29 -4.35
C SER A 49 9.01 -12.00 -3.86
N HIS A 50 9.00 -12.50 -2.62
CA HIS A 50 10.06 -13.34 -2.08
C HIS A 50 10.11 -14.71 -2.77
N PHE A 51 8.96 -15.34 -3.05
CA PHE A 51 8.91 -16.58 -3.81
C PHE A 51 9.47 -16.41 -5.23
N LEU A 52 9.10 -15.35 -5.94
CA LEU A 52 9.58 -15.08 -7.31
C LEU A 52 11.09 -14.86 -7.38
N SER A 53 11.72 -14.27 -6.35
CA SER A 53 13.18 -14.10 -6.32
C SER A 53 13.94 -15.40 -6.04
N THR A 54 13.26 -16.45 -5.54
CA THR A 54 13.86 -17.79 -5.32
C THR A 54 13.79 -18.69 -6.55
N LEU A 55 13.02 -18.32 -7.58
CA LEU A 55 12.91 -19.13 -8.78
C LEU A 55 14.20 -18.99 -9.63
N PRO A 56 14.72 -20.09 -10.18
CA PRO A 56 15.86 -20.03 -11.07
C PRO A 56 15.49 -19.21 -12.31
N LEU A 57 16.34 -18.25 -12.66
CA LEU A 57 16.20 -17.49 -13.89
C LEU A 57 16.45 -18.45 -15.05
N ASN A 58 15.41 -18.68 -15.85
CA ASN A 58 15.53 -19.49 -17.06
C ASN A 58 16.18 -18.65 -18.16
N GLU A 59 17.51 -18.71 -18.26
CA GLU A 59 18.27 -18.01 -19.31
C GLU A 59 17.92 -18.50 -20.73
N GLN A 60 17.33 -19.69 -20.85
CA GLN A 60 16.95 -20.34 -22.09
C GLN A 60 15.43 -20.54 -22.17
N GLY A 61 14.67 -19.52 -21.75
CA GLY A 61 13.20 -19.52 -21.92
C GLY A 61 12.79 -19.88 -23.35
N ARG A 62 11.64 -20.55 -23.50
CA ARG A 62 11.09 -20.84 -24.83
C ARG A 62 10.62 -19.54 -25.48
N SER A 63 10.79 -19.44 -26.79
CA SER A 63 10.25 -18.29 -27.52
C SER A 63 8.72 -18.30 -27.45
N ASN A 64 8.12 -17.12 -27.51
CA ASN A 64 6.66 -16.98 -27.57
C ASN A 64 6.10 -17.76 -28.78
N GLU A 65 6.82 -17.75 -29.90
CA GLU A 65 6.44 -18.48 -31.11
C GLU A 65 6.37 -19.99 -30.89
N ASP A 66 7.36 -20.58 -30.20
CA ASP A 66 7.37 -22.01 -29.88
C ASP A 66 6.26 -22.41 -28.90
N ILE A 67 5.90 -21.50 -27.97
CA ILE A 67 4.79 -21.70 -27.04
C ILE A 67 3.46 -21.68 -27.80
N MET A 68 3.26 -20.67 -28.65
CA MET A 68 2.02 -20.52 -29.41
C MET A 68 1.84 -21.63 -30.44
N LYS A 69 2.93 -22.11 -31.04
CA LYS A 69 2.91 -23.27 -31.93
C LYS A 69 2.38 -24.51 -31.20
N GLN A 70 2.93 -24.83 -30.02
CA GLN A 70 2.47 -25.98 -29.24
C GLN A 70 1.01 -25.84 -28.80
N ILE A 71 0.58 -24.66 -28.36
CA ILE A 71 -0.81 -24.41 -27.95
C ILE A 71 -1.77 -24.68 -29.11
N ASN A 72 -1.41 -24.29 -30.33
CA ASN A 72 -2.25 -24.53 -31.50
C ASN A 72 -2.27 -26.01 -31.88
N GLU A 73 -1.13 -26.70 -31.88
CA GLU A 73 -1.06 -28.16 -32.10
C GLU A 73 -1.94 -28.93 -31.10
N GLU A 74 -1.92 -28.55 -29.82
CA GLU A 74 -2.79 -29.14 -28.79
C GLU A 74 -4.27 -28.86 -29.06
N ARG A 75 -4.64 -27.64 -29.45
CA ARG A 75 -6.04 -27.29 -29.78
C ARG A 75 -6.56 -28.01 -31.01
N ASP A 76 -5.73 -28.15 -32.03
CA ASP A 76 -6.08 -28.86 -33.25
C ASP A 76 -6.32 -30.34 -32.93
N SER A 77 -5.50 -30.94 -32.06
CA SER A 77 -5.68 -32.33 -31.60
C SER A 77 -7.00 -32.59 -30.85
N TRP A 78 -7.54 -31.58 -30.15
CA TRP A 78 -8.84 -31.67 -29.47
C TRP A 78 -10.03 -31.53 -30.42
N SER A 79 -9.79 -30.96 -31.60
CA SER A 79 -10.82 -30.72 -32.62
C SER A 79 -10.99 -31.90 -33.58
N GLU A 80 -10.03 -32.83 -33.59
CA GLU A 80 -10.04 -34.07 -34.39
C GLU A 80 -10.64 -35.29 -33.64
N SER A 81 -11.17 -35.10 -32.43
CA SER A 81 -11.88 -36.12 -31.61
C SER A 81 -13.38 -35.86 -31.52
#